data_AF-A0AAP3CM50-F1
#
_entry.id   AF-A0AAP3CM50-F1
#
_cell.length_a   1.000
_cell.length_b   1.000
_cell.length_c   1.000
_cell.angle_alpha   90.00
_cell.angle_beta   90.00
_cell.angle_gamma   90.00
#
_symmetry.space_group_name_H-M   'P 1'
#
loop_
_entity.id
_entity.type
_entity.pdbx_description
1 polymer ?
#
loop_
_entity_poly.entity_id
_entity_poly.type
_entity_poly.pdbx_seq_one_letter_code
_entity_poly.pdbx_strand_id
1 'polypeptide(L)'
;MEYTKHGNSVEGYITFNLYFETFDYKEDSLLEQIKFTTAKELFNIMQPDFIEELKQENGAEQVEIHDITFRAKEGDTEAFITMYDNSGNYRISTNLDVSGLDSEYKETLLGIKDILGKKI
;
A
#
# COMPACT_ATOMS: atom_id res chain seq x y z
N MET A 1 -11.37 18.52 21.46
CA MET A 1 -12.02 18.00 20.24
C MET A 1 -12.08 16.51 20.39
N GLU A 2 -13.29 15.97 20.59
CA GLU A 2 -13.53 14.53 20.61
C GLU A 2 -13.48 14.03 19.16
N TYR A 3 -12.57 13.10 18.87
CA TYR A 3 -12.47 12.45 17.57
C TYR A 3 -13.71 11.59 17.36
N THR A 4 -14.67 12.11 16.61
CA THR A 4 -15.89 11.38 16.25
C THR A 4 -15.52 10.31 15.24
N LYS A 5 -15.65 9.05 15.67
CA LYS A 5 -15.27 7.84 14.96
C LYS A 5 -16.25 7.59 13.81
N HIS A 6 -16.00 8.18 12.64
CA HIS A 6 -16.68 7.80 11.42
C HIS A 6 -15.72 6.95 10.54
N GLY A 7 -16.25 5.95 9.83
CA GLY A 7 -15.57 5.16 8.78
C GLY A 7 -14.61 4.06 9.25
N ASN A 8 -15.13 2.86 9.57
CA ASN A 8 -14.35 1.67 9.97
C ASN A 8 -13.74 0.85 8.80
N SER A 9 -13.53 1.40 7.60
CA SER A 9 -13.23 0.56 6.42
C SER A 9 -12.07 1.06 5.56
N VAL A 10 -11.02 1.61 6.19
CA VAL A 10 -9.72 1.74 5.50
C VAL A 10 -8.89 0.50 5.78
N GLU A 11 -8.57 -0.24 4.72
CA GLU A 11 -7.71 -1.42 4.74
C GLU A 11 -6.35 -1.05 4.14
N GLY A 12 -5.27 -1.39 4.84
CA GLY A 12 -3.91 -1.24 4.35
C GLY A 12 -3.39 -2.54 3.77
N TYR A 13 -2.61 -2.44 2.71
CA TYR A 13 -1.92 -3.55 2.06
C TYR A 13 -0.48 -3.14 1.80
N ILE A 14 0.47 -4.01 2.11
CA ILE A 14 1.85 -3.90 1.67
C ILE A 14 2.15 -5.11 0.79
N THR A 15 2.64 -4.85 -0.40
CA THR A 15 2.99 -5.87 -1.38
C THR A 15 4.51 -5.95 -1.48
N PHE A 16 5.06 -7.16 -1.52
CA PHE A 16 6.48 -7.44 -1.69
C PHE A 16 6.73 -8.16 -3.01
N ASN A 17 7.83 -7.84 -3.66
CA ASN A 17 8.44 -8.66 -4.71
C ASN A 17 9.44 -9.62 -4.07
N LEU A 18 9.26 -10.92 -4.30
CA LEU A 18 10.16 -11.98 -3.88
C LEU A 18 10.88 -12.50 -5.11
N TYR A 19 12.18 -12.32 -5.20
CA TYR A 19 12.99 -12.77 -6.33
C TYR A 19 13.66 -14.11 -6.02
N PHE A 20 13.68 -15.00 -7.01
CA PHE A 20 14.25 -16.35 -6.89
C PHE A 20 15.40 -16.52 -7.88
N GLU A 21 16.44 -17.25 -7.49
CA GLU A 21 17.41 -17.75 -8.46
C GLU A 21 16.72 -18.81 -9.34
N THR A 22 16.44 -18.48 -10.60
CA THR A 22 16.00 -19.48 -11.58
C THR A 22 17.13 -19.81 -12.55
N PHE A 23 17.37 -21.10 -12.74
CA PHE A 23 18.25 -21.62 -13.80
C PHE A 23 17.55 -21.70 -15.15
N ASP A 24 16.23 -21.53 -15.22
CA ASP A 24 15.48 -21.56 -16.47
C ASP A 24 14.23 -20.65 -16.41
N TYR A 25 14.23 -19.69 -17.33
CA TYR A 25 13.17 -18.78 -17.75
C TYR A 25 11.73 -19.22 -17.42
N LYS A 26 11.14 -18.63 -16.36
CA LYS A 26 9.77 -18.10 -16.30
C LYS A 26 9.45 -17.52 -14.92
N GLU A 27 9.20 -16.21 -14.92
CA GLU A 27 8.76 -15.36 -13.79
C GLU A 27 9.74 -15.32 -12.60
N ASP A 28 10.73 -14.44 -12.71
CA ASP A 28 11.82 -14.24 -11.73
C ASP A 28 11.38 -13.57 -10.42
N SER A 29 10.06 -13.37 -10.21
CA SER A 29 9.53 -12.74 -9.01
C SER A 29 8.09 -13.14 -8.70
N LEU A 30 7.78 -13.34 -7.42
CA LEU A 30 6.43 -13.52 -6.87
C LEU A 30 5.99 -12.25 -6.12
N LEU A 31 4.72 -11.86 -6.26
CA LEU A 31 4.11 -10.81 -5.44
C LEU A 31 3.44 -11.41 -4.21
N GLU A 32 3.88 -11.01 -3.02
CA GLU A 32 3.25 -11.39 -1.75
C GLU A 32 2.58 -10.16 -1.12
N GLN A 33 1.28 -10.25 -0.84
CA GLN A 33 0.52 -9.13 -0.29
C GLN A 33 0.06 -9.42 1.14
N ILE A 34 0.37 -8.49 2.03
CA ILE A 34 0.03 -8.57 3.45
C ILE A 34 -0.90 -7.42 3.81
N LYS A 35 -2.04 -7.78 4.41
CA LYS A 35 -2.99 -6.80 4.94
C LYS A 35 -2.55 -6.29 6.30
N PHE A 36 -2.69 -4.98 6.53
CA PHE A 36 -2.56 -4.34 7.82
C PHE A 36 -3.75 -3.41 8.10
N THR A 37 -4.06 -3.23 9.38
CA THR A 37 -5.15 -2.38 9.87
C THR A 37 -4.64 -1.24 10.75
N THR A 38 -3.38 -1.31 11.20
CA THR A 38 -2.75 -0.27 12.02
C THR A 38 -1.35 0.09 11.52
N ALA A 39 -0.91 1.31 11.83
CA ALA A 39 0.47 1.74 11.54
C ALA A 39 1.52 0.89 12.29
N LYS A 40 1.18 0.33 13.45
CA LYS A 40 2.06 -0.57 14.20
C LYS A 40 2.26 -1.89 13.47
N GLU A 41 1.20 -2.45 12.89
CA GLU A 41 1.29 -3.66 12.06
C GLU A 41 2.15 -3.40 10.83
N LEU A 42 1.92 -2.30 10.12
CA LEU A 42 2.77 -1.89 9.00
C LEU A 42 4.24 -1.76 9.41
N PHE A 43 4.52 -1.07 10.53
CA PHE A 43 5.88 -0.90 11.03
C PHE A 43 6.54 -2.25 11.34
N ASN A 44 5.80 -3.18 11.97
CA ASN A 44 6.30 -4.52 12.26
C ASN A 44 6.61 -5.31 11.00
N ILE A 45 5.74 -5.26 9.98
CA ILE A 45 5.94 -5.93 8.68
C ILE A 45 7.16 -5.36 7.94
N MET A 46 7.45 -4.06 8.11
CA MET A 46 8.62 -3.41 7.51
C MET A 46 9.93 -3.63 8.30
N GLN A 47 9.92 -4.35 9.42
CA GLN A 47 11.16 -4.61 10.17
C GLN A 47 12.06 -5.60 9.43
N PRO A 48 13.40 -5.46 9.53
CA PRO A 48 14.34 -6.38 8.89
C PRO A 48 14.10 -7.84 9.24
N ASP A 49 13.78 -8.14 10.50
CA ASP A 49 13.54 -9.51 10.97
C ASP A 49 12.34 -10.15 10.25
N PHE A 50 11.27 -9.40 10.05
CA PHE A 50 10.08 -9.88 9.32
C PHE A 50 10.40 -10.14 7.85
N ILE A 51 11.15 -9.24 7.21
CA ILE A 51 11.54 -9.37 5.80
C ILE A 51 12.46 -10.57 5.59
N GLU A 52 13.37 -10.82 6.54
CA GLU A 52 14.26 -11.99 6.51
C GLU A 52 13.48 -13.31 6.73
N GLU A 53 12.52 -13.31 7.66
CA GLU A 53 11.62 -14.45 7.86
C GLU A 53 10.81 -14.74 6.59
N LEU A 54 10.22 -13.70 5.98
CA LEU A 54 9.49 -13.79 4.71
C LEU A 54 10.37 -14.33 3.57
N LYS A 55 11.64 -13.88 3.49
CA LYS A 55 12.62 -14.37 2.52
C LYS A 55 12.86 -15.87 2.70
N GLN A 56 13.11 -16.32 3.94
CA GLN A 56 13.43 -17.70 4.27
C GLN A 56 12.23 -18.64 4.06
N GLU A 57 11.03 -18.24 4.49
CA GLU A 57 9.80 -19.03 4.34
C GLU A 57 9.48 -19.34 2.87
N ASN A 58 9.76 -18.39 1.99
CA ASN A 58 9.48 -18.52 0.57
C ASN A 58 10.66 -19.09 -0.23
N GLY A 59 11.85 -19.20 0.37
CA GLY A 59 13.07 -19.59 -0.36
C GLY A 59 13.50 -18.55 -1.40
N ALA A 60 13.18 -17.28 -1.15
CA ALA A 60 13.58 -16.17 -2.02
C ALA A 60 15.05 -15.79 -1.77
N GLU A 61 15.72 -15.27 -2.79
CA GLU A 61 17.08 -14.72 -2.67
C GLU A 61 17.02 -13.25 -2.26
N GLN A 62 16.00 -12.52 -2.71
CA GLN A 62 15.81 -11.11 -2.42
C GLN A 62 14.33 -10.80 -2.21
N VAL A 63 14.05 -9.88 -1.30
CA VAL A 63 12.71 -9.35 -1.05
C VAL A 63 12.75 -7.83 -1.12
N GLU A 64 11.84 -7.24 -1.88
CA GLU A 64 11.69 -5.80 -2.00
C GLU A 64 10.25 -5.40 -1.75
N ILE A 65 10.02 -4.22 -1.19
CA ILE A 65 8.66 -3.65 -1.16
C ILE A 65 8.28 -3.28 -2.60
N HIS A 66 7.17 -3.82 -3.08
CA HIS A 66 6.59 -3.47 -4.37
C HIS A 66 5.72 -2.22 -4.27
N ASP A 67 4.77 -2.18 -3.32
CA ASP A 67 3.89 -1.03 -3.07
C ASP A 67 3.23 -1.10 -1.68
N ILE A 68 2.70 0.03 -1.23
CA ILE A 68 1.81 0.11 -0.07
C ILE A 68 0.51 0.79 -0.50
N THR A 69 -0.61 0.09 -0.39
CA THR A 69 -1.93 0.56 -0.81
C THR A 69 -2.89 0.71 0.37
N PHE A 70 -3.50 1.87 0.51
CA PHE A 70 -4.62 2.12 1.43
C PHE A 70 -5.90 2.17 0.63
N ARG A 71 -6.89 1.36 1.01
CA ARG A 71 -8.15 1.21 0.30
C ARG A 71 -9.32 1.54 1.22
N ALA A 72 -10.20 2.44 0.78
CA ALA A 72 -11.48 2.71 1.41
C ALA A 72 -12.60 2.32 0.45
N LYS A 73 -13.55 1.50 0.91
CA LYS A 73 -14.70 1.07 0.11
C LYS A 73 -16.00 1.30 0.85
N GLU A 74 -16.97 1.88 0.15
CA GLU A 74 -18.35 2.07 0.61
C GLU A 74 -19.32 1.84 -0.56
N GLY A 75 -20.13 0.78 -0.48
CA GLY A 75 -20.98 0.36 -1.59
C GLY A 75 -20.18 0.06 -2.87
N ASP A 76 -20.55 0.73 -3.96
CA ASP A 76 -19.89 0.65 -5.26
C ASP A 76 -18.77 1.70 -5.44
N THR A 77 -18.53 2.56 -4.43
CA THR A 77 -17.48 3.57 -4.46
C THR A 77 -16.23 3.04 -3.78
N GLU A 78 -15.09 3.18 -4.46
CA GLU A 78 -13.79 2.78 -3.96
C GLU A 78 -12.78 3.92 -4.17
N ALA A 79 -12.07 4.28 -3.11
CA ALA A 79 -10.96 5.22 -3.14
C ALA A 79 -9.71 4.51 -2.63
N PHE A 80 -8.57 4.69 -3.31
CA PHE A 80 -7.31 4.12 -2.87
C PHE A 80 -6.13 5.07 -3.07
N ILE A 81 -5.11 4.90 -2.25
CA ILE A 81 -3.83 5.61 -2.33
C ILE A 81 -2.72 4.56 -2.30
N THR A 82 -1.91 4.53 -3.35
CA THR A 82 -0.73 3.66 -3.44
C THR A 82 0.55 4.48 -3.33
N MET A 83 1.50 3.99 -2.54
CA MET A 83 2.81 4.59 -2.30
C MET A 83 3.91 3.56 -2.62
N TYR A 84 5.13 4.04 -2.90
CA TYR A 84 6.30 3.19 -3.14
C TYR A 84 6.16 2.18 -4.29
N ASP A 85 5.32 2.48 -5.28
CA ASP A 85 5.08 1.62 -6.46
C ASP A 85 6.36 1.46 -7.30
N ASN A 86 6.94 0.26 -7.25
CA ASN A 86 8.17 -0.12 -7.95
C ASN A 86 7.92 -0.74 -9.35
N SER A 87 6.70 -0.71 -9.88
CA SER A 87 6.34 -1.24 -11.23
C SER A 87 6.90 -0.44 -12.42
N GLY A 88 7.84 0.50 -12.19
CA GLY A 88 8.58 1.19 -13.26
C GLY A 88 8.16 2.64 -13.54
N ASN A 89 7.29 3.24 -12.74
CA ASN A 89 7.05 4.68 -12.76
C ASN A 89 6.94 5.21 -11.33
N TYR A 90 8.01 5.77 -10.79
CA TYR A 90 7.91 6.60 -9.58
C TYR A 90 7.01 7.81 -9.89
N ARG A 91 5.72 7.63 -9.65
CA ARG A 91 4.69 8.67 -9.58
C ARG A 91 3.75 8.18 -8.51
N ILE A 92 3.63 8.97 -7.45
CA ILE A 92 2.50 8.89 -6.55
C ILE A 92 1.23 9.03 -7.42
N SER A 93 0.62 7.91 -7.79
CA SER A 93 -0.56 7.84 -8.65
C SER A 93 -1.77 8.02 -7.76
N THR A 94 -2.23 9.26 -7.64
CA THR A 94 -3.50 9.58 -6.97
C THR A 94 -4.59 9.64 -8.03
N ASN A 95 -5.19 8.49 -8.37
CA ASN A 95 -6.49 8.50 -9.03
C ASN A 95 -7.56 8.64 -7.94
N LEU A 96 -7.99 9.88 -7.70
CA LEU A 96 -8.92 10.22 -6.65
C LEU A 96 -10.23 10.73 -7.28
N ASP A 97 -11.16 9.82 -7.57
CA ASP A 97 -12.54 10.18 -7.95
C ASP A 97 -13.40 10.30 -6.69
N VAL A 98 -13.49 11.53 -6.18
CA VAL A 98 -14.30 11.90 -5.00
C VAL A 98 -15.60 12.60 -5.40
N SER A 99 -16.02 12.48 -6.66
CA SER A 99 -17.23 13.14 -7.17
C SER A 99 -18.50 12.64 -6.48
N GLY A 100 -18.53 11.38 -6.05
CA GLY A 100 -19.64 10.76 -5.33
C GLY A 100 -19.60 10.85 -3.79
N LEU A 101 -18.53 11.42 -3.21
CA LEU A 101 -18.40 11.56 -1.76
C LEU A 101 -18.81 12.98 -1.31
N ASP A 102 -19.74 13.05 -0.36
CA ASP A 102 -20.00 14.25 0.45
C ASP A 102 -19.45 14.03 1.87
N SER A 103 -18.94 15.10 2.50
CA SER A 103 -18.35 15.20 3.87
C SER A 103 -16.82 15.33 3.96
N GLU A 104 -16.32 15.37 5.20
CA GLU A 104 -14.95 15.58 5.69
C GLU A 104 -13.90 14.61 5.10
N TYR A 105 -14.32 13.44 4.60
CA TYR A 105 -13.43 12.50 3.89
C TYR A 105 -12.90 13.07 2.58
N LYS A 106 -13.75 13.82 1.86
CA LYS A 106 -13.34 14.50 0.64
C LYS A 106 -12.28 15.55 0.93
N GLU A 107 -12.44 16.32 2.00
CA GLU A 107 -11.45 17.33 2.41
C GLU A 107 -10.12 16.69 2.86
N THR A 108 -10.19 15.59 3.61
CA THR A 108 -8.99 14.86 4.07
C THR A 108 -8.21 14.26 2.88
N LEU A 109 -8.91 13.63 1.93
CA LEU A 109 -8.28 13.05 0.74
C LEU A 109 -7.75 14.12 -0.21
N LEU A 110 -8.43 15.26 -0.35
CA LEU A 110 -7.91 16.43 -1.07
C LEU A 110 -6.67 17.01 -0.38
N GLY A 111 -6.65 17.07 0.95
CA GLY A 111 -5.49 17.52 1.74
C GLY A 111 -4.27 16.63 1.54
N ILE A 112 -4.46 15.31 1.54
CA ILE A 112 -3.39 14.34 1.23
C ILE A 112 -2.90 14.54 -0.21
N LYS A 113 -3.79 14.68 -1.18
CA LYS A 113 -3.44 14.99 -2.58
C LYS A 113 -2.62 16.28 -2.71
N ASP A 114 -3.01 17.34 -2.00
CA ASP A 114 -2.30 18.62 -1.99
C ASP A 114 -0.90 18.52 -1.39
N ILE A 115 -0.72 17.75 -0.30
CA ILE A 115 0.60 17.50 0.30
C ILE A 115 1.50 16.73 -0.68
N LEU A 116 0.94 15.72 -1.33
CA LEU A 116 1.64 14.89 -2.31
C LEU A 116 1.99 15.69 -3.58
N GLY A 117 1.14 16.63 -3.99
CA GLY A 117 1.39 17.52 -5.14
C GLY A 117 2.43 18.62 -4.87
N LYS A 118 2.70 18.97 -3.61
CA LYS A 118 3.66 20.04 -3.24
C LYS A 118 5.13 19.60 -3.18
N LYS A 119 5.45 18.33 -3.47
CA LYS A 119 6.82 17.85 -3.64
C LYS A 119 7.04 17.27 -5.03
N ILE A 120 7.17 18.16 -6.03
CA ILE A 120 7.97 17.98 -7.25
C ILE A 120 8.63 19.33 -7.55
#